data_AF-A0A2M8ESN6-F1
#
_entry.id   AF-A0A2M8ESN6-F1
#
_cell.length_a   1.000
_cell.length_b   1.000
_cell.length_c   1.000
_cell.angle_alpha   90.00
_cell.angle_beta   90.00
_cell.angle_gamma   90.00
#
_symmetry.space_group_name_H-M   'P 1'
#
loop_
_entity.id
_entity.type
_entity.pdbx_description
1 polymer ?
#
loop_
_entity_poly.entity_id
_entity_poly.type
_entity_poly.pdbx_seq_one_letter_code
_entity_poly.pdbx_strand_id
1 'polypeptide(L)'
;MRPEFFRYSLRNAFKKIEREKGISSENLTAIALKNLFESVDWINDFRRANWFEDRKKGIDFIIETDVGKIFLQVKSSKTGKENSLKKHPKIPVIIINKNFELEETKKVIMDTLSEQRKLYLEKRLSTQEVS
;
A
#
# COMPACT_ATOMS: atom_id res chain seq x y z
N MET A 1 -20.64 12.23 -18.19
CA MET A 1 -19.44 11.86 -18.99
C MET A 1 -18.24 11.98 -18.06
N ARG A 2 -17.69 10.87 -17.54
CA ARG A 2 -16.55 10.89 -16.62
C ARG A 2 -15.29 10.35 -17.34
N PRO A 3 -14.11 10.91 -17.05
CA PRO A 3 -12.95 10.77 -17.93
C PRO A 3 -12.23 9.44 -17.70
N GLU A 4 -11.73 8.89 -18.80
CA GLU A 4 -10.85 7.73 -18.87
C GLU A 4 -9.52 8.00 -18.13
N PHE A 5 -9.49 7.80 -16.81
CA PHE A 5 -8.22 7.74 -16.09
C PHE A 5 -7.68 6.32 -16.14
N PHE A 6 -6.79 6.10 -17.11
CA PHE A 6 -5.74 5.07 -17.17
C PHE A 6 -5.86 3.97 -16.10
N ARG A 7 -6.74 2.99 -16.35
CA ARG A 7 -6.65 1.67 -15.75
C ARG A 7 -5.29 1.11 -16.14
N TYR A 8 -4.28 1.27 -15.30
CA TYR A 8 -3.07 0.49 -15.45
C TYR A 8 -3.48 -0.96 -15.22
N SER A 9 -3.69 -1.67 -16.33
CA SER A 9 -4.25 -3.00 -16.33
C SER A 9 -3.46 -3.88 -15.37
N LEU A 10 -4.15 -4.60 -14.49
CA LEU A 10 -3.58 -5.68 -13.69
C LEU A 10 -2.61 -6.53 -14.53
N ARG A 11 -2.90 -6.74 -15.83
CA ARG A 11 -2.04 -7.45 -16.80
C ARG A 11 -0.62 -6.90 -16.93
N ASN A 12 -0.42 -5.59 -16.87
CA ASN A 12 0.92 -4.99 -17.00
C ASN A 12 1.74 -5.14 -15.71
N ALA A 13 1.08 -5.19 -14.55
CA ALA A 13 1.73 -5.54 -13.29
C ALA A 13 2.22 -6.99 -13.33
N PHE A 14 1.44 -7.93 -13.89
CA PHE A 14 1.80 -9.35 -14.00
C PHE A 14 2.92 -9.63 -15.02
N LYS A 15 2.93 -8.96 -16.18
CA LYS A 15 3.94 -9.22 -17.23
C LYS A 15 5.39 -8.98 -16.81
N LYS A 16 5.61 -8.18 -15.76
CA LYS A 16 6.96 -7.92 -15.22
C LYS A 16 7.36 -8.94 -14.13
N ILE A 17 6.40 -9.66 -13.55
CA ILE A 17 6.62 -10.63 -12.46
C ILE A 17 7.37 -11.87 -12.96
N GLU A 18 7.13 -12.31 -14.20
CA GLU A 18 7.70 -13.57 -14.74
C GLU A 18 9.20 -13.48 -15.13
N ARG A 19 9.80 -12.28 -15.19
CA ARG A 19 11.17 -12.10 -15.71
C ARG A 19 12.27 -11.94 -14.66
N GLU A 20 11.93 -11.79 -13.38
CA GLU A 20 12.94 -11.57 -12.32
C GLU A 20 13.12 -12.84 -11.46
N LYS A 21 14.36 -13.34 -11.41
CA LYS A 21 14.76 -14.43 -10.50
C LYS A 21 14.60 -13.96 -9.05
N GLY A 22 13.49 -14.33 -8.42
CA GLY A 22 13.15 -14.03 -7.02
C GLY A 22 11.95 -13.09 -6.90
N ILE A 23 10.98 -13.43 -6.05
CA ILE A 23 9.85 -12.53 -5.75
C ILE A 23 10.40 -11.37 -4.92
N SER A 24 10.47 -10.18 -5.51
CA SER A 24 10.82 -8.97 -4.77
C SER A 24 9.76 -8.70 -3.68
N SER A 25 10.15 -8.03 -2.59
CA SER A 25 9.23 -7.63 -1.53
C SER A 25 8.00 -6.87 -2.06
N GLU A 26 8.19 -6.06 -3.09
CA GLU A 26 7.10 -5.34 -3.78
C GLU A 26 6.16 -6.29 -4.54
N ASN A 27 6.70 -7.32 -5.21
CA ASN A 27 5.87 -8.32 -5.88
C ASN A 27 5.06 -9.14 -4.87
N LEU A 28 5.70 -9.57 -3.78
CA LEU A 28 5.00 -10.26 -2.69
C LEU A 28 3.89 -9.39 -2.08
N THR A 29 4.19 -8.11 -1.86
CA THR A 29 3.20 -7.11 -1.39
C THR A 29 2.03 -6.97 -2.36
N ALA A 30 2.29 -6.89 -3.67
CA ALA A 30 1.23 -6.78 -4.67
C ALA A 30 0.33 -8.02 -4.70
N ILE A 31 0.89 -9.23 -4.55
CA ILE A 31 0.13 -10.47 -4.47
C ILE A 31 -0.73 -10.48 -3.19
N ALA A 32 -0.14 -10.09 -2.05
CA ALA A 32 -0.86 -9.98 -0.79
C ALA A 32 -2.02 -8.98 -0.86
N LEU A 33 -1.79 -7.79 -1.42
CA LEU A 33 -2.83 -6.78 -1.63
C LEU A 33 -3.97 -7.27 -2.52
N LYS A 34 -3.65 -8.05 -3.57
CA LYS A 34 -4.68 -8.67 -4.40
C LYS A 34 -5.58 -9.60 -3.59
N ASN A 35 -4.99 -10.49 -2.79
CA ASN A 35 -5.73 -11.42 -1.94
C ASN A 35 -6.62 -10.65 -0.94
N LEU A 36 -6.09 -9.58 -0.35
CA LEU A 36 -6.83 -8.75 0.59
C LEU A 36 -7.97 -7.97 -0.07
N PHE A 37 -7.76 -7.43 -1.26
CA PHE A 37 -8.82 -6.80 -2.05
C PHE A 37 -9.98 -7.78 -2.34
N GLU A 38 -9.68 -9.04 -2.59
CA GLU A 38 -10.69 -10.07 -2.84
C GLU A 38 -11.41 -10.54 -1.56
N SER A 39 -10.86 -10.28 -0.37
CA SER A 39 -11.36 -10.84 0.90
C SER A 39 -11.75 -9.81 1.96
N VAL A 40 -11.49 -8.52 1.76
CA VAL A 40 -11.70 -7.46 2.76
C VAL A 40 -12.62 -6.38 2.19
N ASP A 41 -13.86 -6.35 2.66
CA ASP A 41 -14.95 -5.56 2.08
C ASP A 41 -14.74 -4.04 2.06
N TRP A 42 -13.87 -3.51 2.93
CA TRP A 42 -13.60 -2.06 3.00
C TRP A 42 -12.42 -1.62 2.11
N ILE A 43 -11.78 -2.54 1.39
CA ILE A 43 -10.76 -2.25 0.39
C ILE A 43 -11.43 -2.24 -0.98
N ASN A 44 -11.46 -1.07 -1.62
CA ASN A 44 -12.20 -0.84 -2.87
C ASN A 44 -11.34 -1.02 -4.12
N ASP A 45 -10.04 -0.70 -4.04
CA ASP A 45 -9.09 -0.85 -5.13
C ASP A 45 -7.65 -0.74 -4.59
N PHE A 46 -6.66 -1.15 -5.39
CA PHE A 46 -5.27 -0.85 -5.12
C PHE A 46 -4.45 -0.76 -6.41
N ARG A 47 -3.37 0.03 -6.36
CA ARG A 47 -2.39 0.08 -7.45
C ARG A 47 -0.99 0.36 -6.95
N ARG A 48 -0.01 0.03 -7.80
CA ARG A 48 1.36 0.54 -7.63
C ARG A 48 1.40 2.04 -7.92
N ALA A 49 2.30 2.71 -7.21
CA ALA A 49 2.66 4.08 -7.51
C ALA A 49 3.27 4.19 -8.91
N ASN A 50 3.00 5.31 -9.58
CA ASN A 50 3.73 5.64 -10.79
C ASN A 50 5.12 6.20 -10.46
N TRP A 51 5.95 6.39 -11.49
CA TRP A 51 7.33 6.88 -11.33
C TRP A 51 7.43 8.20 -10.54
N PHE A 52 6.49 9.13 -10.76
CA PHE A 52 6.50 10.42 -10.08
C PHE A 52 6.12 10.28 -8.60
N GLU A 53 5.09 9.48 -8.29
CA GLU A 53 4.64 9.18 -6.93
C GLU A 53 5.72 8.48 -6.10
N ASP A 54 6.42 7.51 -6.68
CA ASP A 54 7.56 6.87 -6.02
C ASP A 54 8.70 7.87 -5.80
N ARG A 55 9.24 8.46 -6.87
CA ARG A 55 10.45 9.30 -6.79
C ARG A 55 10.27 10.57 -5.96
N LYS A 56 9.09 11.19 -5.99
CA LYS A 56 8.85 12.48 -5.32
C LYS A 56 8.14 12.32 -3.99
N LYS A 57 7.29 11.31 -3.83
CA LYS A 57 6.47 11.14 -2.63
C LYS A 57 6.87 9.93 -1.81
N GLY A 58 7.69 9.02 -2.34
CA GLY A 58 8.09 7.80 -1.63
C GLY A 58 6.94 6.81 -1.46
N ILE A 59 5.95 6.82 -2.36
CA ILE A 59 4.81 5.91 -2.31
C ILE A 59 5.14 4.69 -3.18
N ASP A 60 4.93 3.49 -2.67
CA ASP A 60 5.04 2.26 -3.48
C ASP A 60 3.65 1.74 -3.89
N PHE A 61 2.67 1.85 -2.99
CA PHE A 61 1.29 1.42 -3.21
C PHE A 61 0.28 2.46 -2.76
N ILE A 62 -0.81 2.54 -3.51
CA ILE A 62 -1.98 3.36 -3.20
C ILE A 62 -3.18 2.42 -3.08
N ILE A 63 -3.83 2.45 -1.93
CA ILE A 63 -4.95 1.59 -1.57
C ILE A 63 -6.16 2.49 -1.38
N GLU A 64 -7.21 2.25 -2.15
CA GLU A 64 -8.48 2.95 -2.02
C GLU A 64 -9.38 2.18 -1.07
N THR A 65 -9.90 2.85 -0.04
CA THR A 65 -10.71 2.26 1.03
C THR A 65 -11.98 3.08 1.27
N ASP A 66 -12.83 2.60 2.16
CA ASP A 66 -14.03 3.30 2.62
C ASP A 66 -13.77 4.67 3.28
N VAL A 67 -12.57 4.86 3.83
CA VAL A 67 -12.15 6.13 4.49
C VAL A 67 -11.29 7.03 3.60
N GLY A 68 -11.08 6.66 2.34
CA GLY A 68 -10.27 7.40 1.38
C GLY A 68 -9.04 6.63 0.93
N LYS A 69 -7.93 7.34 0.65
CA LYS A 69 -6.70 6.72 0.14
C LYS A 69 -5.69 6.52 1.26
N ILE A 70 -5.19 5.30 1.38
CA ILE A 70 -4.06 4.97 2.24
C ILE A 70 -2.85 4.70 1.34
N PHE A 71 -1.75 5.39 1.63
CA PHE A 71 -0.50 5.23 0.89
C PHE A 71 0.44 4.34 1.69
N LEU A 72 1.11 3.40 1.03
CA LEU A 72 2.07 2.49 1.67
C LEU A 72 3.44 2.61 1.01
N GLN A 73 4.46 2.53 1.85
CA GLN A 73 5.84 2.32 1.43
C GLN A 73 6.36 0.99 1.96
N VAL A 74 7.08 0.25 1.12
CA VAL A 74 7.65 -1.06 1.40
C VAL A 74 9.16 -0.92 1.50
N LYS A 75 9.74 -1.50 2.56
CA LYS A 75 11.19 -1.65 2.70
C LYS A 75 11.52 -3.09 3.09
N SER A 76 12.75 -3.50 2.83
CA SER A 76 13.26 -4.83 3.21
C SER A 76 14.02 -4.82 4.53
N SER A 77 14.26 -3.65 5.14
CA SER A 77 15.07 -3.52 6.35
C SER A 77 14.60 -2.39 7.27
N LYS A 78 14.98 -2.50 8.56
CA LYS A 78 14.71 -1.48 9.59
C LYS A 78 15.39 -0.15 9.28
N THR A 79 16.67 -0.17 8.90
CA THR A 79 17.41 1.02 8.49
C THR A 79 16.75 1.71 7.28
N GLY A 80 16.25 0.92 6.31
CA GLY A 80 15.49 1.45 5.19
C GLY A 80 14.20 2.14 5.62
N LYS A 81 13.46 1.53 6.57
CA LYS A 81 12.26 2.13 7.16
C LYS A 81 12.54 3.45 7.87
N GLU A 82 13.56 3.51 8.72
CA GLU A 82 13.94 4.72 9.44
C GLU A 82 14.30 5.87 8.49
N ASN A 83 15.09 5.58 7.46
CA ASN A 83 15.46 6.56 6.45
C ASN A 83 14.24 7.05 5.64
N SER A 84 13.28 6.16 5.36
CA SER A 84 12.01 6.52 4.74
C SER A 84 11.19 7.45 5.61
N LEU A 85 11.02 7.11 6.90
CA LEU A 85 10.22 7.91 7.83
C LEU A 85 10.82 9.30 8.03
N LYS A 86 12.16 9.45 7.96
CA LYS A 86 12.81 10.78 7.97
C LYS A 86 12.45 11.63 6.74
N LYS A 87 12.31 11.02 5.56
CA LYS A 87 12.02 11.72 4.30
C LYS A 87 10.52 11.94 4.07
N HIS A 88 9.71 10.96 4.45
CA HIS A 88 8.28 10.89 4.19
C HIS A 88 7.52 10.45 5.46
N PRO A 89 7.51 11.27 6.52
CA PRO A 89 7.00 10.88 7.85
C PRO A 89 5.51 10.58 7.89
N LYS A 90 4.74 11.02 6.89
CA LYS A 90 3.28 10.83 6.82
C LYS A 90 2.86 9.57 6.08
N ILE A 91 3.80 8.84 5.47
CA ILE A 91 3.49 7.62 4.73
C ILE A 91 3.87 6.44 5.62
N PRO A 92 2.92 5.58 6.00
CA PRO A 92 3.21 4.38 6.77
C PRO A 92 4.15 3.45 5.99
N VAL A 93 5.16 2.94 6.70
CA VAL A 93 6.21 2.09 6.13
C VAL A 93 6.15 0.70 6.72
N ILE A 94 5.95 -0.29 5.86
CA ILE A 94 6.00 -1.71 6.19
C ILE A 94 7.35 -2.31 5.83
N ILE A 95 7.77 -3.32 6.60
CA ILE A 95 8.97 -4.08 6.32
C ILE A 95 8.55 -5.46 5.84
N ILE A 96 8.81 -5.77 4.58
CA ILE A 96 8.56 -7.08 3.98
C ILE A 96 9.91 -7.67 3.54
N ASN A 97 10.33 -8.74 4.21
CA ASN A 97 11.56 -9.45 3.87
C ASN A 97 11.30 -10.42 2.70
N LYS A 98 12.31 -10.72 1.90
CA LYS A 98 12.25 -11.76 0.85
C LYS A 98 11.92 -13.15 1.39
N ASN A 99 12.13 -13.37 2.69
CA ASN A 99 11.81 -14.63 3.37
C ASN A 99 10.40 -14.67 3.95
N PHE A 100 9.63 -13.57 3.86
CA PHE A 100 8.26 -13.59 4.36
C PHE A 100 7.41 -14.49 3.49
N GLU A 101 6.49 -15.18 4.15
CA GLU A 101 5.42 -15.89 3.48
C GLU A 101 4.27 -14.93 3.12
N LEU A 102 3.37 -15.40 2.26
CA LEU A 102 2.22 -14.62 1.81
C LEU A 102 1.31 -14.23 2.99
N GLU A 103 1.03 -15.16 3.91
CA GLU A 103 0.18 -14.90 5.08
C GLU A 103 0.81 -13.87 6.03
N GLU A 104 2.12 -13.97 6.26
CA GLU A 104 2.85 -12.99 7.07
C GLU A 104 2.80 -11.60 6.44
N THR A 105 2.97 -11.53 5.12
CA THR A 105 2.87 -10.28 4.35
C THR A 105 1.47 -9.68 4.44
N LYS A 106 0.42 -10.51 4.27
CA LYS A 106 -0.98 -10.07 4.42
C LYS A 106 -1.25 -9.51 5.81
N LYS A 107 -0.78 -10.19 6.85
CA LYS A 107 -0.93 -9.76 8.24
C LYS A 107 -0.30 -8.37 8.46
N VAL A 108 0.95 -8.19 8.05
CA VAL A 108 1.66 -6.90 8.21
C VAL A 108 0.95 -5.77 7.46
N ILE A 109 0.48 -6.04 6.24
CA ILE A 109 -0.29 -5.06 5.47
C ILE A 109 -1.60 -4.73 6.19
N MET A 110 -2.37 -5.72 6.63
CA MET A 110 -3.66 -5.48 7.27
C MET A 110 -3.55 -4.79 8.62
N ASP A 111 -2.57 -5.14 9.44
CA ASP A 111 -2.31 -4.45 10.71
C ASP A 111 -2.08 -2.95 10.44
N THR A 112 -1.25 -2.65 9.44
CA THR A 112 -0.94 -1.27 9.04
C THR A 112 -2.15 -0.55 8.46
N LEU A 113 -2.87 -1.15 7.52
CA LEU A 113 -4.05 -0.53 6.90
C LEU A 113 -5.17 -0.30 7.92
N SER A 114 -5.37 -1.24 8.85
CA SER A 114 -6.41 -1.14 9.88
C SER A 114 -6.09 -0.03 10.89
N GLU A 115 -4.82 0.11 11.29
CA GLU A 115 -4.36 1.22 12.13
C GLU A 115 -4.60 2.57 11.44
N GLN A 116 -4.22 2.70 10.17
CA GLN A 116 -4.45 3.93 9.42
C GLN A 116 -5.94 4.24 9.26
N ARG A 117 -6.76 3.23 8.96
CA ARG A 117 -8.22 3.37 8.87
C ARG A 117 -8.81 3.87 10.19
N LYS A 118 -8.38 3.31 11.32
CA LYS A 118 -8.79 3.74 12.66
C LYS A 118 -8.42 5.22 12.91
N LEU A 119 -7.19 5.61 12.63
CA LEU A 119 -6.73 7.01 12.79
C LEU A 119 -7.57 7.99 11.94
N TYR A 120 -7.96 7.60 10.73
CA TYR A 120 -8.84 8.41 9.89
C TYR A 120 -10.23 8.58 10.49
N LEU A 121 -10.83 7.51 11.01
CA LEU A 121 -12.14 7.54 11.65
C LEU A 121 -12.14 8.40 12.93
N GLU A 122 -11.12 8.24 13.77
CA GLU A 122 -10.95 9.03 15.01
C GLU A 122 -10.83 10.53 14.70
N LYS A 123 -10.05 10.89 13.68
CA LYS A 123 -9.90 12.28 13.26
C LYS A 123 -11.20 12.87 12.70
N ARG A 124 -12.02 12.05 12.06
CA ARG A 124 -13.33 12.48 11.54
C ARG A 124 -14.31 12.76 12.67
N LEU A 125 -14.35 11.90 13.69
CA LEU A 125 -15.19 12.07 14.87
C LEU A 125 -14.82 13.34 15.64
N SER A 126 -13.53 13.56 15.90
CA SER A 126 -13.07 14.76 16.63
C SER A 126 -13.33 16.08 15.89
N THR A 127 -13.44 16.05 14.56
CA THR A 127 -13.80 17.24 13.77
C THR A 127 -15.31 17.55 13.85
N GLN A 128 -16.14 16.53 14.04
CA GLN A 128 -17.60 16.68 14.13
C GLN A 128 -18.08 17.11 15.52
N GLU A 129 -17.34 16.82 16.59
CA GLU A 129 -17.68 17.26 17.95
C GLU A 129 -17.34 18.73 18.24
N VAL A 130 -16.55 19.38 17.38
CA VAL A 130 -16.11 20.78 17.53
C VAL A 130 -16.88 21.74 16.61
N SER A 131 -17.82 21.22 15.80
CA SER A 131 -18.68 21.99 14.88
C SER A 131 -20.12 22.01 15.37
#